data_AF-F8LBR7-F1
#
_entry.id   AF-F8LBR7-F1
#
_cell.length_a   1.000
_cell.length_b   1.000
_cell.length_c   1.000
_cell.angle_alpha   90.00
_cell.angle_beta   90.00
_cell.angle_gamma   90.00
#
_symmetry.space_group_name_H-M   'P 1'
#
loop_
_entity.id
_entity.type
_entity.pdbx_description
1 polymer ?
#
loop_
_entity_poly.entity_id
_entity_poly.type
_entity_poly.pdbx_seq_one_letter_code
_entity_poly.pdbx_strand_id
1 'polypeptide(L)'
;MTQQTKFLIRILICIAVAAITLYTNINTINDLTLLRLAIPALEKELKALQRENERLQYEIDCFESPIHLMELSRKPEYGHLRYPRLDEVIDIKIDEGEK
;
A
#
# COMPACT_ATOMS: atom_id res chain seq x y z
N MET A 1 -34.49 2.64 58.93
CA MET A 1 -34.09 1.58 57.97
C MET A 1 -33.76 2.09 56.56
N THR A 2 -34.08 3.35 56.23
CA THR A 2 -33.89 3.99 54.90
C THR A 2 -32.49 4.55 54.63
N GLN A 3 -31.58 4.59 55.62
CA GLN A 3 -30.24 5.17 55.45
C GLN A 3 -29.23 4.17 54.88
N GLN A 4 -29.32 2.90 55.27
CA GLN A 4 -28.45 1.83 54.76
C GLN A 4 -28.69 1.54 53.28
N THR A 5 -29.95 1.56 52.83
CA THR A 5 -30.30 1.34 51.42
C THR A 5 -29.78 2.47 50.52
N LYS A 6 -29.80 3.73 50.99
CA LYS A 6 -29.21 4.87 50.26
C LYS A 6 -27.69 4.75 50.10
N PHE A 7 -26.98 4.23 51.10
CA PHE A 7 -25.54 3.99 51.03
C PHE A 7 -25.20 2.88 50.04
N LEU A 8 -25.93 1.77 50.08
CA LEU A 8 -25.75 0.66 49.12
C LEU A 8 -26.01 1.08 47.68
N ILE A 9 -27.05 1.89 47.42
CA ILE A 9 -27.34 2.41 46.09
C ILE A 9 -26.22 3.31 45.58
N ARG A 10 -25.65 4.19 46.43
CA ARG A 10 -24.51 5.04 46.05
C ARG A 10 -23.27 4.23 45.71
N ILE A 11 -22.97 3.19 46.49
CA ILE A 11 -21.85 2.29 46.23
C ILE A 11 -22.05 1.55 44.90
N LEU A 12 -23.27 1.07 44.65
CA LEU A 12 -23.60 0.36 43.42
C LEU A 12 -23.50 1.28 42.18
N ILE A 13 -23.92 2.54 42.30
CA ILE A 13 -23.74 3.55 41.25
C ILE A 13 -22.25 3.83 41.03
N CYS A 14 -21.44 3.99 42.08
CA CYS A 14 -19.99 4.17 41.93
C CYS A 14 -19.33 2.98 41.22
N ILE A 15 -19.70 1.76 41.58
CA ILE A 15 -19.18 0.55 40.94
C ILE A 15 -19.61 0.50 39.47
N ALA A 16 -20.86 0.83 39.16
CA ALA A 16 -21.35 0.87 37.79
C ALA A 16 -20.62 1.91 36.94
N VAL A 17 -20.42 3.12 37.48
CA VAL A 17 -19.67 4.19 36.78
C VAL A 17 -18.22 3.76 36.56
N ALA A 18 -17.57 3.18 37.56
CA ALA A 18 -16.20 2.66 37.44
C ALA A 18 -16.10 1.53 36.42
N ALA A 19 -17.07 0.62 36.38
CA ALA A 19 -17.11 -0.47 35.39
C ALA A 19 -17.29 0.07 33.96
N ILE A 20 -18.14 1.09 33.78
CA ILE A 20 -18.37 1.72 32.48
C ILE A 20 -17.09 2.44 31.99
N THR A 21 -16.45 3.24 32.83
CA THR A 21 -15.20 3.93 32.44
C THR A 21 -14.05 2.97 32.16
N LEU A 22 -14.00 1.84 32.86
CA LEU A 22 -12.99 0.81 32.62
C LEU A 22 -13.27 0.07 31.29
N TYR A 23 -14.53 -0.25 31.02
CA TYR A 23 -14.95 -0.85 29.75
C TYR A 23 -14.65 0.06 28.55
N THR A 24 -14.97 1.34 28.62
CA THR A 24 -14.69 2.29 27.53
C THR A 24 -13.19 2.46 27.30
N ASN A 25 -12.38 2.48 28.37
CA ASN A 25 -10.91 2.53 28.23
C ASN A 25 -10.36 1.30 27.53
N ILE A 26 -10.80 0.09 27.92
CA ILE A 26 -10.37 -1.15 27.27
C ILE A 26 -10.77 -1.15 25.80
N ASN A 27 -11.98 -0.69 25.48
CA ASN A 27 -12.45 -0.64 24.09
C ASN A 27 -11.60 0.31 23.23
N THR A 28 -11.29 1.51 23.73
CA THR A 28 -10.41 2.45 23.03
C THR A 28 -9.00 1.89 22.81
N ILE A 29 -8.46 1.18 23.80
CA ILE A 29 -7.16 0.51 23.68
C ILE A 29 -7.22 -0.61 22.63
N ASN A 30 -8.31 -1.38 22.61
CA ASN A 30 -8.50 -2.45 21.63
C ASN A 30 -8.57 -1.90 20.20
N ASP A 31 -9.32 -0.81 19.98
CA ASP A 31 -9.42 -0.15 18.67
C ASP A 31 -8.05 0.36 18.18
N LEU A 32 -7.27 0.99 19.07
CA LEU A 32 -5.91 1.41 18.76
C LEU A 32 -4.97 0.23 18.47
N THR A 33 -5.17 -0.90 19.14
CA THR A 33 -4.38 -2.12 18.94
C THR A 33 -4.68 -2.77 17.60
N LEU A 34 -5.97 -2.83 17.22
CA LEU A 34 -6.40 -3.33 15.91
C LEU A 34 -5.84 -2.46 14.78
N LEU A 35 -5.90 -1.12 14.94
CA LEU A 35 -5.36 -0.20 13.94
C LEU A 35 -3.84 -0.35 13.80
N ARG A 36 -3.12 -0.48 14.92
CA ARG A 36 -1.67 -0.71 14.93
C ARG A 36 -1.27 -2.07 14.34
N LEU A 37 -2.17 -3.04 14.31
CA LEU A 37 -1.93 -4.33 13.66
C LEU A 37 -2.13 -4.26 12.14
N ALA A 38 -3.10 -3.45 11.69
CA ALA A 38 -3.39 -3.28 10.27
C ALA A 38 -2.27 -2.51 9.52
N ILE A 39 -1.67 -1.51 10.16
CA ILE A 39 -0.59 -0.69 9.58
C ILE A 39 0.61 -1.54 9.09
N PRO A 40 1.26 -2.39 9.92
CA PRO A 40 2.40 -3.18 9.49
C PRO A 40 2.04 -4.26 8.47
N ALA A 41 0.80 -4.77 8.50
CA ALA A 41 0.32 -5.70 7.48
C ALA A 41 0.27 -5.03 6.11
N LEU A 42 -0.32 -3.83 6.04
CA LEU A 42 -0.40 -3.04 4.80
C LEU A 42 0.98 -2.56 4.33
N GLU A 43 1.86 -2.16 5.26
CA GLU A 43 3.24 -1.76 4.92
C GLU A 43 4.02 -2.92 4.28
N LYS A 44 3.80 -4.15 4.75
CA LYS A 44 4.43 -5.35 4.18
C LYS A 44 3.95 -5.61 2.76
N GLU A 45 2.66 -5.44 2.49
CA GLU A 45 2.09 -5.58 1.14
C GLU A 45 2.63 -4.51 0.19
N LEU A 46 2.65 -3.24 0.61
CA LEU A 46 3.24 -2.15 -0.17
C LEU A 46 4.72 -2.40 -0.47
N LYS A 47 5.51 -2.84 0.51
CA LYS A 47 6.92 -3.20 0.30
C LYS A 47 7.12 -4.41 -0.60
N ALA A 48 6.17 -5.33 -0.66
CA ALA A 48 6.23 -6.45 -1.60
C ALA A 48 5.98 -5.95 -3.03
N LEU A 49 4.94 -5.13 -3.21
CA LEU A 49 4.59 -4.56 -4.50
C LEU A 49 5.68 -3.62 -5.04
N GLN A 50 6.28 -2.82 -4.16
CA GLN A 50 7.39 -1.93 -4.54
C GLN A 50 8.61 -2.72 -5.03
N ARG A 51 8.97 -3.81 -4.35
CA ARG A 51 10.06 -4.70 -4.80
C ARG A 51 9.76 -5.36 -6.14
N GLU A 52 8.50 -5.72 -6.38
CA GLU A 52 8.09 -6.28 -7.67
C GLU A 52 8.17 -5.23 -8.78
N ASN A 53 7.72 -4.00 -8.53
CA ASN A 53 7.92 -2.89 -9.47
C ASN A 53 9.39 -2.61 -9.74
N GLU A 54 10.25 -2.58 -8.71
CA GLU A 54 11.69 -2.41 -8.89
C GLU A 54 12.31 -3.54 -9.73
N ARG A 55 11.88 -4.79 -9.52
CA ARG A 55 12.31 -5.93 -10.34
C ARG A 55 11.86 -5.77 -11.79
N LEU A 56 10.59 -5.44 -12.01
CA LEU A 56 10.02 -5.24 -13.34
C LEU A 56 10.70 -4.07 -14.06
N GLN A 57 10.96 -2.98 -13.35
CA GLN A 57 11.68 -1.83 -13.88
C GLN A 57 13.11 -2.24 -14.29
N TYR A 58 13.82 -2.99 -13.44
CA TYR A 58 15.12 -3.53 -13.79
C TYR A 58 15.09 -4.46 -15.01
N GLU A 59 14.06 -5.32 -15.11
CA GLU A 59 13.87 -6.18 -16.28
C GLU A 59 13.61 -5.34 -17.54
N ILE A 60 12.77 -4.31 -17.47
CA ILE A 60 12.53 -3.35 -18.56
C ILE A 60 13.84 -2.68 -18.96
N ASP A 61 14.58 -2.12 -18.01
CA ASP A 61 15.85 -1.45 -18.26
C ASP A 61 16.88 -2.42 -18.90
N CYS A 62 16.88 -3.69 -18.50
CA CYS A 62 17.70 -4.73 -19.13
C CYS A 62 17.23 -5.06 -20.56
N PHE A 63 15.92 -5.09 -20.82
CA PHE A 63 15.37 -5.28 -22.17
C PHE A 63 15.65 -4.09 -23.08
N GLU A 64 15.60 -2.87 -22.54
CA GLU A 64 15.90 -1.62 -23.23
C GLU A 64 17.41 -1.37 -23.39
N SER A 65 18.24 -2.17 -22.72
CA SER A 65 19.68 -2.10 -22.85
C SER A 65 20.09 -2.30 -24.31
N PRO A 66 20.87 -1.36 -24.90
CA PRO A 66 21.23 -1.40 -26.31
C PRO A 66 22.01 -2.66 -26.69
N ILE A 67 22.72 -3.28 -25.73
CA ILE A 67 23.43 -4.54 -25.92
C ILE A 67 22.42 -5.69 -26.12
N HIS A 68 21.39 -5.75 -25.29
CA HIS A 68 20.34 -6.77 -25.38
C HIS A 68 19.50 -6.62 -26.66
N LEU A 69 19.18 -5.38 -27.04
CA LEU A 69 18.49 -5.06 -28.30
C LEU A 69 19.35 -5.44 -29.53
N MET A 70 20.65 -5.19 -29.47
CA MET A 70 21.59 -5.62 -30.52
C MET A 70 21.65 -7.15 -30.63
N GLU A 71 21.63 -7.88 -29.52
CA GLU A 71 21.58 -9.35 -29.52
C GLU A 71 20.26 -9.88 -30.08
N LEU A 72 19.13 -9.26 -29.74
CA LEU A 72 17.82 -9.61 -30.31
C LEU A 72 17.80 -9.41 -31.84
N SER A 73 18.33 -8.28 -32.33
CA SER A 73 18.38 -7.97 -33.76
C SER A 73 19.21 -8.97 -34.59
N ARG A 74 20.13 -9.68 -33.93
CA ARG A 74 20.97 -10.71 -34.56
C ARG A 74 20.32 -12.08 -34.62
N LYS A 75 19.22 -12.32 -33.90
CA LYS A 75 18.50 -13.59 -33.96
C LYS A 75 17.69 -13.66 -35.28
N PRO A 76 17.69 -14.82 -35.97
CA PRO A 76 17.03 -14.97 -37.27
C PRO A 76 15.51 -14.77 -37.19
N GLU A 77 14.92 -14.98 -36.01
CA GLU A 77 13.49 -14.75 -35.73
C GLU A 77 13.07 -13.30 -35.93
N TYR A 78 13.96 -12.33 -35.67
CA TYR A 78 13.71 -10.90 -35.85
C TYR A 78 14.29 -10.35 -37.16
N GLY A 79 14.83 -11.22 -38.04
CA GLY A 79 15.42 -10.81 -39.33
C GLY A 79 14.43 -10.18 -40.32
N HIS A 80 13.13 -10.30 -40.05
CA HIS A 80 12.06 -9.64 -40.81
C HIS A 80 11.77 -8.20 -40.35
N LEU A 81 12.25 -7.79 -39.16
CA LEU A 81 12.19 -6.40 -38.73
C LEU A 81 13.24 -5.59 -39.49
N ARG A 82 12.80 -4.95 -40.56
CA ARG A 82 13.61 -3.99 -41.30
C ARG A 82 13.69 -2.69 -40.49
N TYR A 83 14.87 -2.06 -40.44
CA TYR A 83 14.97 -0.72 -39.85
C TYR A 83 14.00 0.22 -40.59
N PRO A 84 13.07 0.87 -39.86
CA PRO A 84 12.14 1.80 -40.48
C PRO A 84 12.95 2.95 -41.08
N ARG A 85 12.53 3.40 -42.25
CA ARG A 85 13.16 4.55 -42.89
C ARG A 85 12.71 5.82 -42.14
N LEU A 86 13.52 6.87 -42.15
CA LEU A 86 13.24 8.10 -41.38
C LEU A 86 11.90 8.76 -41.76
N ASP A 87 11.38 8.48 -42.95
CA ASP A 87 10.06 8.89 -43.46
C ASP A 87 8.88 8.10 -42.87
N GLU A 88 9.13 6.99 -42.17
CA GLU A 88 8.11 6.14 -41.53
C GLU A 88 8.02 6.38 -40.01
N VAL A 89 8.94 7.15 -39.42
CA VAL A 89 8.99 7.43 -37.98
C VAL A 89 8.14 8.67 -37.67
N ILE A 90 7.05 8.47 -36.92
CA ILE A 90 6.17 9.56 -36.47
C ILE A 90 6.55 9.90 -35.02
N ASP A 91 7.23 11.04 -34.83
CA ASP A 91 7.49 11.59 -33.50
C ASP A 91 6.20 12.18 -32.93
N ILE A 92 5.58 11.45 -32.02
CA ILE A 92 4.42 11.92 -31.26
C ILE A 92 4.94 12.83 -30.15
N LYS A 93 4.93 14.15 -30.38
CA LYS A 93 5.13 15.12 -29.31
C LYS A 93 3.93 15.06 -28.37
N ILE A 94 4.11 14.47 -27.21
CA ILE A 94 3.14 14.56 -26.12
C ILE A 94 3.26 15.99 -25.58
N ASP A 95 2.28 16.82 -25.95
CA ASP A 95 2.06 18.11 -25.33
C ASP A 95 1.60 17.84 -23.89
N GLU A 96 2.55 17.86 -22.96
CA GLU A 96 2.23 17.92 -21.54
C GLU A 96 1.55 19.27 -21.29
N GLY A 97 0.22 19.23 -21.43
CA GLY A 97 -0.64 20.37 -21.19
C GLY A 97 -0.30 21.01 -19.85
N GLU A 98 0.21 22.22 -19.93
CA GLU A 98 0.30 23.18 -18.83
C GLU A 98 -1.07 23.26 -18.13
N LYS A 99 -1.14 22.75 -16.90
CA LYS A 99 -2.00 23.21 -15.79
C LYS A 99 -1.78 22.44 -14.49
#